data_AF-A0A7J0AM04-F1
#
_entry.id   AF-A0A7J0AM04-F1
#
_cell.length_a   1.000
_cell.length_b   1.000
_cell.length_c   1.000
_cell.angle_alpha   90.00
_cell.angle_beta   90.00
_cell.angle_gamma   90.00
#
_symmetry.space_group_name_H-M   'P 1'
#
loop_
_entity.id
_entity.type
_entity.pdbx_description
1 polymer ?
#
loop_
_entity_poly.entity_id
_entity_poly.type
_entity_poly.pdbx_seq_one_letter_code
_entity_poly.pdbx_strand_id
1 'polypeptide(L)'
;MKMERNLFFKHSSSTTGIYFSAQSDGSLSIRAHSGYSYAKTIGTISYGGNFGIGTTSPQWPIDVHGGVRCDDWFRTTGNGGWYSQTHGGGMYMRNSTWVEAYNKPVKIAHRTAIGCSGFGVGLQLRDDNHTAVEVCGGSHTMGMGCHKDGRWYWWRGTTDPAATSDKKYVMNFDGTVFNFGDRDIAVRRVYLDSACTVWFQYNAAKGVIEASHTIVSRKDVAAFSA
;
A
#
# COMPACT_ATOMS: atom_id res chain seq x y z
N MET A 1 34.03 15.10 -42.63
CA MET A 1 33.78 16.54 -42.38
C MET A 1 34.07 16.83 -40.91
N LYS A 2 34.97 17.76 -40.60
CA LYS A 2 35.31 18.19 -39.22
C LYS A 2 34.68 19.57 -39.00
N MET A 3 33.91 19.75 -37.93
CA MET A 3 33.36 21.07 -37.58
C MET A 3 34.19 21.67 -36.45
N GLU A 4 34.81 22.82 -36.69
CA GLU A 4 35.68 23.51 -35.71
C GLU A 4 34.93 24.62 -34.95
N ARG A 5 33.65 24.83 -35.26
CA ARG A 5 32.74 25.81 -34.64
C ARG A 5 31.32 25.25 -34.56
N ASN A 6 30.38 26.06 -34.05
CA ASN A 6 29.00 25.66 -33.86
C ASN A 6 28.23 25.56 -35.20
N LEU A 7 27.32 24.60 -35.30
CA LEU A 7 26.30 24.54 -36.35
C LEU A 7 24.99 25.16 -35.83
N PHE A 8 24.38 26.06 -36.61
CA PHE A 8 23.14 26.74 -36.24
C PHE A 8 21.99 26.39 -37.17
N PHE A 9 20.87 25.93 -36.60
CA PHE A 9 19.61 25.70 -37.31
C PHE A 9 18.61 26.78 -36.93
N LYS A 10 18.15 27.55 -37.92
CA LYS A 10 17.03 28.48 -37.78
C LYS A 10 16.23 28.62 -39.06
N HIS A 11 14.98 29.04 -38.95
CA HIS A 11 14.22 29.54 -40.10
C HIS A 11 14.78 30.89 -40.56
N SER A 12 14.69 31.20 -41.86
CA SER A 12 15.25 32.44 -42.44
C SER A 12 14.69 33.69 -41.77
N SER A 13 13.38 33.71 -41.50
CA SER A 13 12.68 34.81 -40.82
C SER A 13 12.70 34.76 -39.29
N SER A 14 13.22 33.68 -38.68
CA SER A 14 13.26 33.58 -37.21
C SER A 14 14.52 34.23 -36.62
N THR A 15 14.35 34.84 -35.45
CA THR A 15 15.42 35.29 -34.56
C THR A 15 15.84 34.22 -33.54
N THR A 16 15.14 33.09 -33.51
CA THR A 16 15.42 31.95 -32.63
C THR A 16 15.89 30.72 -33.42
N GLY A 17 16.65 29.85 -32.75
CA GLY A 17 17.15 28.62 -33.35
C GLY A 17 17.83 27.69 -32.34
N ILE A 18 18.49 26.66 -32.87
CA ILE A 18 19.21 25.66 -32.07
C ILE A 18 20.66 25.56 -32.56
N TYR A 19 21.59 25.63 -31.60
CA TYR A 19 23.00 25.35 -31.84
C TYR A 19 23.38 23.92 -31.44
N PHE A 20 24.21 23.31 -32.27
CA PHE A 20 25.05 22.18 -31.92
C PHE A 20 26.50 22.65 -31.82
N SER A 21 27.11 22.46 -30.66
CA SER A 21 28.42 23.03 -30.32
C SER A 21 29.32 21.97 -29.71
N ALA A 22 30.36 21.56 -30.43
CA ALA A 22 31.42 20.73 -29.88
C ALA A 22 32.21 21.55 -28.83
N GLN A 23 32.40 20.98 -27.66
CA GLN A 23 33.16 21.61 -26.57
C GLN A 23 34.58 21.07 -26.52
N SER A 24 35.49 21.80 -25.87
CA SER A 24 36.89 21.39 -25.69
C SER A 24 37.05 20.14 -24.82
N ASP A 25 36.04 19.80 -24.01
CA ASP A 25 35.98 18.58 -23.22
C ASP A 25 35.50 17.35 -24.01
N GLY A 26 35.25 17.50 -25.32
CA GLY A 26 34.77 16.44 -26.21
C GLY A 26 33.25 16.22 -26.16
N SER A 27 32.50 16.99 -25.37
CA SER A 27 31.03 16.91 -25.34
C SER A 27 30.36 17.65 -26.50
N LEU A 28 29.11 17.28 -26.79
CA LEU A 28 28.23 18.01 -27.69
C LEU A 28 27.18 18.75 -26.88
N SER A 29 27.19 20.08 -26.92
CA SER A 29 26.15 20.91 -26.29
C SER A 29 25.05 21.29 -27.29
N ILE A 30 23.80 21.23 -26.81
CA ILE A 30 22.58 21.59 -27.53
C ILE A 30 21.96 22.79 -26.83
N ARG A 31 21.89 23.94 -27.52
CA ARG A 31 21.46 25.21 -26.91
C ARG A 31 20.36 25.88 -27.72
N ALA A 32 19.32 26.31 -27.03
CA ALA A 32 18.33 27.22 -27.56
C ALA A 32 18.90 28.63 -27.62
N HIS A 33 18.44 29.36 -28.63
CA HIS A 33 19.05 30.61 -29.02
C HIS A 33 17.95 31.63 -29.35
N SER A 34 18.13 32.89 -28.93
CA SER A 34 17.26 34.02 -29.27
C SER A 34 18.08 35.28 -29.51
N GLY A 35 17.88 35.95 -30.64
CA GLY A 35 18.48 37.26 -30.95
C GLY A 35 20.02 37.25 -31.03
N TYR A 36 20.60 36.22 -31.63
CA TYR A 36 22.05 35.94 -31.63
C TYR A 36 22.77 35.79 -30.24
N SER A 37 22.04 35.76 -29.10
CA SER A 37 22.51 35.32 -27.76
C SER A 37 21.96 33.96 -27.23
N TYR A 38 22.78 33.25 -26.42
CA TYR A 38 22.39 31.98 -25.78
C TYR A 38 21.20 32.18 -24.84
N ALA A 39 20.10 31.48 -25.10
CA ALA A 39 18.86 31.65 -24.35
C ALA A 39 18.67 30.57 -23.27
N LYS A 40 18.98 29.31 -23.60
CA LYS A 40 18.76 28.18 -22.67
C LYS A 40 19.57 26.94 -23.08
N THR A 41 20.13 26.22 -22.11
CA THR A 41 20.65 24.87 -22.35
C THR A 41 19.47 23.91 -22.54
N ILE A 42 19.45 23.21 -23.68
CA ILE A 42 18.48 22.13 -23.93
C ILE A 42 19.06 20.82 -23.38
N GLY A 43 20.34 20.55 -23.65
CA GLY A 43 21.00 19.35 -23.18
C GLY A 43 22.44 19.23 -23.66
N THR A 44 23.09 18.14 -23.25
CA THR A 44 24.47 17.81 -23.63
C THR A 44 24.61 16.30 -23.78
N ILE A 45 25.31 15.85 -24.81
CA ILE A 45 25.86 14.49 -24.87
C ILE A 45 27.30 14.59 -24.38
N SER A 46 27.63 13.97 -23.25
CA SER A 46 28.97 14.04 -22.67
C SER A 46 29.95 13.16 -23.44
N TYR A 47 31.24 13.44 -23.33
CA TYR A 47 32.30 12.57 -23.87
C TYR A 47 32.21 11.14 -23.31
N GLY A 48 31.75 10.99 -22.06
CA GLY A 48 31.52 9.69 -21.42
C GLY A 48 30.25 8.97 -21.88
N GLY A 49 29.47 9.52 -22.81
CA GLY A 49 28.28 8.91 -23.39
C GLY A 49 26.97 9.16 -22.64
N ASN A 50 26.98 10.00 -21.60
CA ASN A 50 25.77 10.36 -20.87
C ASN A 50 24.99 11.45 -21.60
N PHE A 51 23.66 11.34 -21.64
CA PHE A 51 22.78 12.36 -22.20
C PHE A 51 22.10 13.18 -21.09
N GLY A 52 22.51 14.44 -20.96
CA GLY A 52 21.89 15.41 -20.06
C GLY A 52 20.78 16.19 -20.73
N ILE A 53 19.60 16.28 -20.11
CA ILE A 53 18.48 17.13 -20.53
C ILE A 53 18.31 18.23 -19.50
N GLY A 54 18.46 19.49 -19.93
CA GLY A 54 18.47 20.66 -19.04
C GLY A 54 19.74 20.81 -18.20
N THR A 55 20.76 19.99 -18.42
CA THR A 55 22.05 20.02 -17.72
C THR A 55 23.22 19.85 -18.68
N THR A 56 24.38 20.41 -18.33
CA THR A 56 25.64 20.23 -19.05
C THR A 56 26.58 19.22 -18.40
N SER A 57 26.24 18.72 -17.21
CA SER A 57 27.09 17.83 -16.42
C SER A 57 26.31 16.61 -15.91
N PRO A 58 25.80 15.76 -16.83
CA PRO A 58 24.97 14.62 -16.47
C PRO A 58 25.76 13.59 -15.65
N GLN A 59 25.20 13.16 -14.52
CA GLN A 59 25.79 12.18 -13.61
C GLN A 59 25.33 10.74 -13.87
N TRP A 60 24.30 10.58 -14.71
CA TRP A 60 23.71 9.29 -15.09
C TRP A 60 23.63 9.14 -16.61
N PRO A 61 23.52 7.90 -17.15
CA PRO A 61 23.43 7.67 -18.60
C PRO A 61 22.37 8.53 -19.31
N ILE A 62 21.23 8.74 -18.66
CA ILE A 62 20.28 9.80 -18.99
C ILE A 62 20.01 10.57 -17.70
N ASP A 63 20.26 11.87 -17.71
CA ASP A 63 20.09 12.74 -16.54
C ASP A 63 19.20 13.94 -16.88
N VAL A 64 18.00 13.95 -16.32
CA VAL A 64 16.99 14.96 -16.62
C VAL A 64 16.87 15.90 -15.44
N HIS A 65 17.31 17.15 -15.61
CA HIS A 65 17.10 18.21 -14.63
C HIS A 65 15.70 18.83 -14.81
N GLY A 66 14.67 18.09 -14.40
CA GLY A 66 13.26 18.50 -14.53
C GLY A 66 12.29 17.33 -14.38
N GLY A 67 11.10 17.48 -14.97
CA GLY A 67 10.08 16.42 -15.02
C GLY A 67 10.16 15.61 -16.31
N VAL A 68 9.76 14.34 -16.23
CA VAL A 68 9.54 13.47 -17.38
C VAL A 68 8.05 13.21 -17.51
N ARG A 69 7.48 13.41 -18.70
CA ARG A 69 6.09 13.06 -19.02
C ARG A 69 6.10 11.93 -20.05
N CYS A 70 5.37 10.86 -19.75
CA CYS A 70 5.07 9.78 -20.69
C CYS A 70 3.58 9.85 -21.04
N ASP A 71 3.23 9.63 -22.31
CA ASP A 71 1.82 9.58 -22.75
C ASP A 71 1.18 8.23 -22.44
N ASP A 72 2.00 7.16 -22.45
CA ASP A 72 1.68 5.80 -22.01
C ASP A 72 2.47 5.48 -20.72
N TRP A 73 2.69 4.20 -20.43
CA TRP A 73 3.36 3.72 -19.23
C TRP A 73 4.86 4.07 -19.17
N PHE A 74 5.33 4.48 -17.99
CA PHE A 74 6.75 4.46 -17.65
C PHE A 74 7.14 3.01 -17.28
N ARG A 75 7.79 2.31 -18.21
CA ARG A 75 8.13 0.89 -18.07
C ARG A 75 9.55 0.72 -17.51
N THR A 76 9.69 -0.16 -16.51
CA THR A 76 10.98 -0.60 -15.97
C THR A 76 11.15 -2.10 -16.18
N THR A 77 12.39 -2.56 -16.38
CA THR A 77 12.75 -3.99 -16.47
C THR A 77 13.74 -4.36 -15.37
N GLY A 78 13.72 -5.61 -14.93
CA GLY A 78 14.50 -6.08 -13.78
C GLY A 78 13.84 -5.67 -12.45
N ASN A 79 14.60 -5.76 -11.35
CA ASN A 79 14.06 -5.63 -9.99
C ASN A 79 13.96 -4.17 -9.49
N GLY A 80 14.28 -3.19 -10.34
CA GLY A 80 14.23 -1.77 -9.99
C GLY A 80 12.82 -1.19 -10.03
N GLY A 81 12.68 0.08 -9.63
CA GLY A 81 11.43 0.82 -9.68
C GLY A 81 11.67 2.31 -9.50
N TRP A 82 10.75 3.01 -8.86
CA TRP A 82 10.97 4.42 -8.52
C TRP A 82 11.91 4.53 -7.32
N TYR A 83 12.93 5.38 -7.42
CA TYR A 83 13.89 5.65 -6.34
C TYR A 83 14.12 7.15 -6.20
N SER A 84 14.00 7.67 -4.98
CA SER A 84 14.41 9.02 -4.65
C SER A 84 15.88 9.02 -4.23
N GLN A 85 16.77 9.49 -5.11
CA GLN A 85 18.20 9.62 -4.81
C GLN A 85 18.45 10.48 -3.57
N THR A 86 17.71 11.58 -3.42
CA THR A 86 17.83 12.51 -2.30
C THR A 86 17.40 11.90 -0.96
N HIS A 87 16.34 11.09 -0.95
CA HIS A 87 15.77 10.55 0.28
C HIS A 87 16.15 9.09 0.57
N GLY A 88 16.88 8.45 -0.34
CA GLY A 88 17.47 7.13 -0.14
C GLY A 88 16.44 5.99 -0.04
N GLY A 89 15.31 6.09 -0.76
CA GLY A 89 14.23 5.10 -0.69
C GLY A 89 13.28 5.20 -1.87
N GLY A 90 12.35 4.25 -1.99
CA GLY A 90 11.53 4.11 -3.19
C GLY A 90 10.46 3.03 -3.12
N MET A 91 10.01 2.58 -4.30
CA MET A 91 9.11 1.45 -4.49
C MET A 91 9.62 0.57 -5.63
N TYR A 92 9.66 -0.75 -5.46
CA TYR A 92 10.10 -1.71 -6.48
C TYR A 92 9.30 -3.01 -6.48
N MET A 93 9.60 -3.91 -7.41
CA MET A 93 9.06 -5.27 -7.50
C MET A 93 10.23 -6.26 -7.69
N ARG A 94 10.69 -6.92 -6.62
CA ARG A 94 11.81 -7.88 -6.68
C ARG A 94 11.42 -9.29 -7.11
N ASN A 95 10.11 -9.56 -7.12
CA ASN A 95 9.50 -10.81 -7.50
C ASN A 95 8.16 -10.52 -8.21
N SER A 96 7.51 -11.55 -8.72
CA SER A 96 6.26 -11.44 -9.47
C SER A 96 5.01 -11.21 -8.61
N THR A 97 5.15 -11.14 -7.28
CA THR A 97 4.02 -11.18 -6.35
C THR A 97 3.81 -9.84 -5.65
N TRP A 98 4.89 -9.12 -5.31
CA TRP A 98 4.83 -7.98 -4.41
C TRP A 98 5.30 -6.68 -5.05
N VAL A 99 4.54 -5.60 -4.79
CA VAL A 99 5.06 -4.23 -4.80
C VAL A 99 5.57 -3.92 -3.40
N GLU A 100 6.81 -3.49 -3.30
CA GLU A 100 7.51 -3.34 -2.03
C GLU A 100 8.03 -1.91 -1.86
N ALA A 101 7.88 -1.38 -0.65
CA ALA A 101 8.55 -0.14 -0.27
C ALA A 101 10.02 -0.41 0.05
N TYR A 102 10.92 0.44 -0.43
CA TYR A 102 12.35 0.31 -0.24
C TYR A 102 12.90 1.35 0.73
N ASN A 103 13.53 0.88 1.81
CA ASN A 103 14.25 1.66 2.82
C ASN A 103 13.41 2.76 3.52
N LYS A 104 12.10 2.79 3.26
CA LYS A 104 11.12 3.72 3.83
C LYS A 104 9.76 3.02 3.96
N PRO A 105 8.98 3.28 5.02
CA PRO A 105 7.60 2.83 5.11
C PRO A 105 6.69 3.66 4.18
N VAL A 106 5.54 3.09 3.80
CA VAL A 106 4.49 3.83 3.07
C VAL A 106 3.61 4.59 4.06
N LYS A 107 3.52 5.91 3.91
CA LYS A 107 2.54 6.73 4.63
C LYS A 107 1.25 6.77 3.83
N ILE A 108 0.14 6.39 4.45
CA ILE A 108 -1.20 6.51 3.88
C ILE A 108 -1.91 7.67 4.58
N ALA A 109 -2.09 8.79 3.88
CA ALA A 109 -2.78 9.98 4.39
C ALA A 109 -4.16 10.14 3.73
N HIS A 110 -5.09 10.88 4.37
CA HIS A 110 -6.42 11.14 3.81
C HIS A 110 -6.56 12.59 3.32
N ARG A 111 -7.30 12.79 2.22
CA ARG A 111 -7.70 14.12 1.70
C ARG A 111 -9.13 14.16 1.14
N THR A 112 -9.79 13.01 0.98
CA THR A 112 -11.03 12.87 0.19
C THR A 112 -12.22 12.42 1.04
N ALA A 113 -13.32 13.15 0.99
CA ALA A 113 -14.55 12.91 1.76
C ALA A 113 -15.42 11.80 1.13
N ILE A 114 -15.09 10.54 1.43
CA ILE A 114 -15.87 9.37 0.99
C ILE A 114 -16.31 8.46 2.15
N GLY A 115 -15.95 8.83 3.39
CA GLY A 115 -16.43 8.17 4.60
C GLY A 115 -17.81 8.68 5.04
N CYS A 116 -18.37 8.03 6.07
CA CYS A 116 -19.60 8.50 6.73
C CYS A 116 -19.47 9.98 7.13
N SER A 117 -20.54 10.76 7.05
CA SER A 117 -20.54 12.19 7.43
C SER A 117 -19.40 13.04 6.82
N GLY A 118 -18.86 12.66 5.66
CA GLY A 118 -17.80 13.39 4.96
C GLY A 118 -16.38 13.14 5.47
N PHE A 119 -16.14 12.10 6.31
CA PHE A 119 -14.79 11.77 6.77
C PHE A 119 -13.83 11.45 5.63
N GLY A 120 -12.58 11.91 5.78
CA GLY A 120 -11.47 11.58 4.88
C GLY A 120 -11.03 10.13 5.03
N VAL A 121 -10.97 9.37 3.95
CA VAL A 121 -10.48 7.97 3.97
C VAL A 121 -9.06 7.91 3.39
N GLY A 122 -8.11 7.40 4.19
CA GLY A 122 -6.70 7.30 3.80
C GLY A 122 -6.39 6.01 3.04
N LEU A 123 -6.75 4.86 3.61
CA LEU A 123 -6.67 3.56 2.95
C LEU A 123 -8.06 3.13 2.53
N GLN A 124 -8.23 2.80 1.25
CA GLN A 124 -9.45 2.18 0.77
C GLN A 124 -9.15 0.90 0.01
N LEU A 125 -9.76 -0.18 0.48
CA LEU A 125 -9.71 -1.50 -0.15
C LEU A 125 -11.10 -1.70 -0.77
N ARG A 126 -11.15 -1.97 -2.09
CA ARG A 126 -12.41 -2.11 -2.84
C ARG A 126 -12.35 -3.33 -3.73
N ASP A 127 -13.42 -4.10 -3.69
CA ASP A 127 -13.74 -5.21 -4.59
C ASP A 127 -15.27 -5.34 -4.66
N ASP A 128 -15.81 -5.82 -5.78
CA ASP A 128 -17.25 -5.98 -5.97
C ASP A 128 -17.83 -7.20 -5.23
N ASN A 129 -16.98 -8.11 -4.75
CA ASN A 129 -17.39 -9.30 -4.01
C ASN A 129 -16.96 -9.22 -2.53
N HIS A 130 -15.67 -9.26 -2.23
CA HIS A 130 -15.21 -9.15 -0.84
C HIS A 130 -13.79 -8.58 -0.80
N THR A 131 -13.51 -7.77 0.22
CA THR A 131 -12.21 -7.14 0.38
C THR A 131 -11.77 -7.15 1.84
N ALA A 132 -10.47 -7.16 2.06
CA ALA A 132 -9.89 -7.51 3.34
C ALA A 132 -8.51 -6.89 3.55
N VAL A 133 -8.14 -6.78 4.83
CA VAL A 133 -6.76 -6.60 5.25
C VAL A 133 -6.35 -7.81 6.10
N GLU A 134 -5.11 -8.27 5.91
CA GLU A 134 -4.55 -9.37 6.69
C GLU A 134 -3.13 -9.03 7.14
N VAL A 135 -2.83 -9.38 8.39
CA VAL A 135 -1.47 -9.36 8.93
C VAL A 135 -1.00 -10.80 9.03
N CYS A 136 0.16 -11.08 8.41
CA CYS A 136 0.79 -12.39 8.42
C CYS A 136 2.13 -12.34 9.16
N GLY A 137 2.28 -13.17 10.18
CA GLY A 137 3.52 -13.40 10.91
C GLY A 137 3.98 -14.84 10.74
N GLY A 138 5.01 -15.05 9.91
CA GLY A 138 5.40 -16.41 9.49
C GLY A 138 4.24 -17.09 8.77
N SER A 139 3.75 -18.21 9.33
CA SER A 139 2.59 -18.96 8.81
C SER A 139 1.24 -18.60 9.44
N HIS A 140 1.22 -17.67 10.40
CA HIS A 140 0.01 -17.33 11.15
C HIS A 140 -0.59 -16.04 10.63
N THR A 141 -1.91 -16.00 10.51
CA THR A 141 -2.61 -14.77 10.08
C THR A 141 -3.72 -14.35 11.03
N MET A 142 -3.96 -13.05 11.06
CA MET A 142 -5.17 -12.43 11.58
C MET A 142 -5.64 -11.44 10.53
N GLY A 143 -6.88 -11.59 10.06
CA GLY A 143 -7.46 -10.72 9.05
C GLY A 143 -8.86 -10.24 9.41
N MET A 144 -9.28 -9.18 8.74
CA MET A 144 -10.64 -8.67 8.77
C MET A 144 -11.06 -8.23 7.38
N GLY A 145 -12.34 -8.41 7.07
CA GLY A 145 -12.86 -8.08 5.74
C GLY A 145 -14.35 -7.85 5.72
N CYS A 146 -14.79 -7.14 4.69
CA CYS A 146 -16.18 -6.93 4.36
C CYS A 146 -16.58 -7.90 3.24
N HIS A 147 -17.69 -8.59 3.44
CA HIS A 147 -18.28 -9.49 2.46
C HIS A 147 -19.36 -8.77 1.63
N LYS A 148 -19.71 -9.29 0.45
CA LYS A 148 -20.69 -8.68 -0.47
C LYS A 148 -22.08 -8.47 0.11
N ASP A 149 -22.44 -9.20 1.17
CA ASP A 149 -23.71 -9.07 1.87
C ASP A 149 -23.68 -7.98 2.96
N GLY A 150 -22.57 -7.22 3.06
CA GLY A 150 -22.37 -6.14 4.03
C GLY A 150 -21.87 -6.62 5.40
N ARG A 151 -21.77 -7.93 5.61
CA ARG A 151 -21.24 -8.48 6.86
C ARG A 151 -19.74 -8.29 6.95
N TRP A 152 -19.26 -8.02 8.15
CA TRP A 152 -17.84 -8.02 8.45
C TRP A 152 -17.44 -9.32 9.13
N TYR A 153 -16.29 -9.86 8.75
CA TYR A 153 -15.73 -11.08 9.32
C TYR A 153 -14.30 -10.83 9.80
N TRP A 154 -13.94 -11.49 10.89
CA TRP A 154 -12.56 -11.61 11.37
C TRP A 154 -12.18 -13.08 11.37
N TRP A 155 -10.95 -13.39 10.96
CA TRP A 155 -10.45 -14.76 10.89
C TRP A 155 -9.02 -14.90 11.39
N ARG A 156 -8.65 -16.16 11.67
CA ARG A 156 -7.26 -16.57 11.91
C ARG A 156 -6.86 -17.75 11.04
N GLY A 157 -5.57 -17.84 10.74
CA GLY A 157 -4.88 -19.00 10.16
C GLY A 157 -3.61 -19.35 10.95
N THR A 158 -3.14 -20.59 10.83
CA THR A 158 -2.04 -21.10 11.66
C THR A 158 -0.89 -21.76 10.90
N THR A 159 -1.11 -22.25 9.68
CA THR A 159 -0.12 -23.11 9.01
C THR A 159 0.28 -22.63 7.63
N ASP A 160 -0.64 -22.06 6.85
CA ASP A 160 -0.35 -21.54 5.52
C ASP A 160 -1.18 -20.28 5.25
N PRO A 161 -0.57 -19.09 5.20
CA PRO A 161 -1.30 -17.83 5.00
C PRO A 161 -2.01 -17.75 3.64
N ALA A 162 -1.55 -18.47 2.62
CA ALA A 162 -2.15 -18.46 1.29
C ALA A 162 -3.37 -19.41 1.17
N ALA A 163 -3.48 -20.41 2.04
CA ALA A 163 -4.57 -21.39 1.99
C ALA A 163 -5.82 -20.89 2.73
N THR A 164 -6.94 -20.78 2.01
CA THR A 164 -8.26 -20.44 2.60
C THR A 164 -8.78 -21.53 3.53
N SER A 165 -8.43 -22.80 3.28
CA SER A 165 -8.81 -23.94 4.12
C SER A 165 -8.24 -23.86 5.55
N ASP A 166 -7.08 -23.22 5.72
CA ASP A 166 -6.43 -22.96 7.01
C ASP A 166 -7.09 -21.79 7.76
N LYS A 167 -7.85 -20.93 7.07
CA LYS A 167 -8.51 -19.78 7.70
C LYS A 167 -9.87 -20.18 8.29
N LYS A 168 -10.17 -19.67 9.49
CA LYS A 168 -11.47 -19.84 10.17
C LYS A 168 -11.97 -18.51 10.71
N TYR A 169 -13.25 -18.22 10.48
CA TYR A 169 -13.91 -17.08 11.11
C TYR A 169 -13.96 -17.26 12.62
N VAL A 170 -13.59 -16.22 13.35
CA VAL A 170 -13.62 -16.18 14.81
C VAL A 170 -14.63 -15.16 15.34
N MET A 171 -15.15 -14.30 14.47
CA MET A 171 -16.14 -13.28 14.78
C MET A 171 -16.76 -12.74 13.50
N ASN A 172 -18.02 -12.31 13.56
CA ASN A 172 -18.67 -11.55 12.50
C ASN A 172 -19.50 -10.38 13.07
N PHE A 173 -19.79 -9.39 12.22
CA PHE A 173 -20.75 -8.32 12.45
C PHE A 173 -21.73 -8.31 11.30
N ASP A 174 -23.02 -8.46 11.57
CA ASP A 174 -24.03 -8.55 10.52
C ASP A 174 -24.66 -7.22 10.10
N GLY A 175 -24.12 -6.11 10.64
CA GLY A 175 -24.72 -4.78 10.51
C GLY A 175 -25.50 -4.35 11.76
N THR A 176 -25.82 -5.30 12.66
CA THR A 176 -26.59 -5.04 13.89
C THR A 176 -25.91 -5.60 15.14
N VAL A 177 -25.38 -6.83 15.09
CA VAL A 177 -24.78 -7.52 16.25
C VAL A 177 -23.43 -8.13 15.90
N PHE A 178 -22.56 -8.17 16.91
CA PHE A 178 -21.29 -8.89 16.84
C PHE A 178 -21.48 -10.32 17.37
N ASN A 179 -21.24 -11.31 16.52
CA ASN A 179 -21.27 -12.73 16.89
C ASN A 179 -19.85 -13.27 16.97
N PHE A 180 -19.44 -13.84 18.10
CA PHE A 180 -18.10 -14.40 18.31
C PHE A 180 -17.96 -15.87 17.85
N GLY A 181 -18.89 -16.34 17.01
CA GLY A 181 -19.03 -17.75 16.62
C GLY A 181 -19.47 -18.66 17.78
N ASP A 182 -19.38 -19.98 17.61
CA ASP A 182 -19.72 -20.99 18.65
C ASP A 182 -18.74 -21.01 19.83
N ARG A 183 -17.82 -20.04 19.88
CA ARG A 183 -16.92 -19.84 21.00
C ARG A 183 -17.42 -18.59 21.71
N ASP A 184 -18.40 -18.83 22.58
CA ASP A 184 -18.65 -17.97 23.73
C ASP A 184 -17.31 -17.42 24.22
N ILE A 185 -17.29 -16.09 24.36
CA ILE A 185 -16.15 -15.32 24.84
C ILE A 185 -15.46 -16.14 25.92
N ALA A 186 -14.15 -16.35 25.81
CA ALA A 186 -13.36 -17.06 26.81
C ALA A 186 -13.37 -16.29 28.15
N VAL A 187 -14.52 -16.24 28.82
CA VAL A 187 -14.74 -15.69 30.14
C VAL A 187 -15.22 -16.79 31.04
N ARG A 188 -14.85 -16.61 32.30
CA ARG A 188 -15.27 -17.38 33.47
C ARG A 188 -16.80 -17.57 33.60
N ARG A 189 -17.64 -16.94 32.74
CA ARG A 189 -19.09 -17.04 32.76
C ARG A 189 -19.71 -17.17 31.39
N VAL A 190 -20.71 -18.04 31.29
CA VAL A 190 -21.66 -18.11 30.17
C VAL A 190 -22.95 -17.44 30.59
N TYR A 191 -23.44 -16.50 29.79
CA TYR A 191 -24.71 -15.78 30.01
C TYR A 191 -25.81 -16.44 29.16
N LEU A 192 -27.02 -16.61 29.71
CA LEU A 192 -28.04 -17.56 29.23
C LEU A 192 -29.31 -16.92 28.69
N ASP A 193 -29.37 -15.61 28.68
CA ASP A 193 -30.49 -14.83 28.19
C ASP A 193 -29.97 -13.73 27.27
N SER A 194 -30.79 -13.29 26.33
CA SER A 194 -30.48 -12.15 25.48
C SER A 194 -30.27 -10.86 26.28
N ALA A 195 -30.71 -10.84 27.55
CA ALA A 195 -30.49 -9.76 28.50
C ALA A 195 -29.21 -9.91 29.36
N CYS A 196 -28.47 -11.01 29.20
CA CYS A 196 -27.25 -11.35 29.94
C CYS A 196 -27.35 -11.24 31.49
N THR A 197 -28.51 -11.52 32.10
CA THR A 197 -28.73 -11.48 33.56
C THR A 197 -28.50 -12.82 34.25
N VAL A 198 -28.64 -13.91 33.49
CA VAL A 198 -28.45 -15.25 34.02
C VAL A 198 -27.11 -15.76 33.54
N TRP A 199 -26.20 -16.09 34.46
CA TRP A 199 -24.94 -16.73 34.13
C TRP A 199 -24.57 -17.90 35.02
N PHE A 200 -23.67 -18.74 34.49
CA PHE A 200 -22.95 -19.79 35.21
C PHE A 200 -21.44 -19.55 35.18
N GLN A 201 -20.73 -19.81 36.29
CA GLN A 201 -19.27 -19.70 36.42
C GLN A 201 -18.68 -20.91 37.14
N TYR A 202 -17.54 -21.42 36.67
CA TYR A 202 -16.73 -22.32 37.48
C TYR A 202 -15.94 -21.55 38.56
N ASN A 203 -16.14 -21.90 39.82
CA ASN A 203 -15.41 -21.41 40.97
C ASN A 203 -14.31 -22.41 41.35
N ALA A 204 -13.08 -22.17 40.86
CA ALA A 204 -11.95 -23.07 41.06
C ALA A 204 -11.54 -23.26 42.54
N ALA A 205 -11.83 -22.31 43.42
CA ALA A 205 -11.52 -22.43 44.85
C ALA A 205 -12.52 -23.34 45.58
N LYS A 206 -13.76 -23.40 45.09
CA LYS A 206 -14.82 -24.25 45.64
C LYS A 206 -15.02 -25.55 44.87
N GLY A 207 -14.43 -25.65 43.67
CA GLY A 207 -14.62 -26.77 42.76
C GLY A 207 -16.04 -26.91 42.20
N VAL A 208 -16.87 -25.85 42.22
CA VAL A 208 -18.29 -25.92 41.80
C VAL A 208 -18.62 -24.93 40.68
N ILE A 209 -19.69 -25.21 39.94
CA ILE A 209 -20.31 -24.24 39.04
C ILE A 209 -21.33 -23.44 39.86
N GLU A 210 -21.11 -22.14 39.95
CA GLU A 210 -22.02 -21.19 40.59
C GLU A 210 -22.89 -20.52 39.54
N ALA A 211 -24.16 -20.33 39.84
CA ALA A 211 -25.06 -19.52 39.04
C ALA A 211 -25.33 -18.19 39.74
N SER A 212 -25.53 -17.15 38.95
CA SER A 212 -25.98 -15.83 39.44
C SER A 212 -27.37 -15.82 40.06
N HIS A 213 -28.23 -16.73 39.59
CA HIS A 213 -29.64 -16.80 39.91
C HIS A 213 -30.05 -18.27 40.08
N THR A 214 -31.16 -18.52 40.76
CA THR A 214 -31.76 -19.85 40.79
C THR A 214 -32.26 -20.20 39.39
N ILE A 215 -31.72 -21.25 38.79
CA ILE A 215 -32.04 -21.65 37.40
C ILE A 215 -33.08 -22.78 37.36
N VAL A 216 -33.28 -23.48 38.47
CA VAL A 216 -34.29 -24.54 38.64
C VAL A 216 -34.99 -24.35 39.99
N SER A 217 -36.32 -24.29 40.00
CA SER A 217 -37.07 -24.30 41.26
C SER A 217 -37.23 -25.75 41.77
N ARG A 218 -37.49 -25.94 43.07
CA ARG A 218 -37.51 -27.26 43.77
C ARG A 218 -38.32 -28.38 43.10
N LYS A 219 -39.18 -28.11 42.10
CA LYS A 219 -40.06 -29.09 41.46
C LYS A 219 -39.35 -30.00 40.44
N ASP A 220 -38.18 -29.62 39.92
CA ASP A 220 -37.50 -30.36 38.83
C ASP A 220 -36.24 -31.14 39.29
N VAL A 221 -35.96 -31.20 40.61
CA VAL A 221 -34.71 -31.73 41.20
C VAL A 221 -34.66 -33.27 41.28
N ALA A 222 -35.76 -33.99 41.05
CA ALA A 222 -35.84 -35.44 41.30
C ALA A 222 -35.00 -36.34 40.35
N ALA A 223 -34.34 -35.79 39.33
CA ALA A 223 -33.73 -36.59 38.24
C ALA A 223 -32.20 -36.66 38.20
N PHE A 224 -31.45 -36.07 39.14
CA PHE A 224 -29.99 -35.92 39.02
C PHE A 224 -29.12 -36.46 40.18
N SER A 225 -29.62 -37.34 41.07
CA SER A 225 -28.79 -37.95 42.12
C SER A 225 -28.78 -39.48 42.09
N ALA A 226 -27.66 -40.06 41.65
CA ALA A 226 -27.06 -41.24 42.27
C ALA A 226 -25.61 -40.88 42.62
#